data_AF-A0A6N9TRR4-F1
#
_entry.id   AF-A0A6N9TRR4-F1
#
_cell.length_a   1.000
_cell.length_b   1.000
_cell.length_c   1.000
_cell.angle_alpha   90.00
_cell.angle_beta   90.00
_cell.angle_gamma   90.00
#
_symmetry.space_group_name_H-M   'P 1'
#
loop_
_entity.id
_entity.type
_entity.pdbx_description
1 polymer ?
#
loop_
_entity_poly.entity_id
_entity_poly.type
_entity_poly.pdbx_seq_one_letter_code
_entity_poly.pdbx_strand_id
1 'polypeptide(L)'
;MLSDEVVRLLLDRADPPHRAELTVLYNSVLTAMNKYRQDPTEQRLRAWRAAEAACEDMARRLAAELGVDVGLGSAPVEEAMDSFSNIRAVRAWLLEQGWRISQSGIYKHRAEGKIAPDLPGGRFSRRRVEAYAAAHLRRADTGKRPQRELEEQQRRKALAETRRAEAQALKLEHELAVLQGRYLPREDFYAELAARALALESGFRAMVQARLGEWIELVGGDATRAPDLSAAVQADLDRLLGEYASLGRFHVLLPNGQAGGEAAPSEAPDPEDD
;
A
#
# COMPACT_ATOMS: atom_id res chain seq x y z
N MET A 1 -23.89 -31.27 -27.20
CA MET A 1 -24.40 -32.35 -28.06
C MET A 1 -25.61 -33.03 -27.43
N LEU A 2 -26.77 -32.80 -28.04
CA LEU A 2 -28.00 -33.56 -27.79
C LEU A 2 -27.78 -35.06 -28.01
N SER A 3 -28.21 -35.90 -27.08
CA SER A 3 -28.21 -37.35 -27.29
C SER A 3 -29.33 -37.75 -28.26
N ASP A 4 -29.11 -38.82 -29.04
CA ASP A 4 -30.14 -39.37 -29.96
C ASP A 4 -31.43 -39.75 -29.21
N GLU A 5 -31.29 -40.17 -27.95
CA GLU A 5 -32.40 -40.50 -27.05
C GLU A 5 -33.25 -39.27 -26.70
N VAL A 6 -32.63 -38.13 -26.41
CA VAL A 6 -33.33 -36.86 -26.14
C VAL A 6 -34.04 -36.36 -27.38
N VAL A 7 -33.40 -36.43 -28.56
CA VAL A 7 -34.02 -36.00 -29.82
C VAL A 7 -35.26 -36.83 -30.13
N ARG A 8 -35.21 -38.16 -29.97
CA ARG A 8 -36.37 -39.03 -30.16
C ARG A 8 -37.51 -38.70 -29.21
N LEU A 9 -37.20 -38.53 -27.91
CA LEU A 9 -38.20 -38.17 -26.90
C LEU A 9 -38.94 -36.87 -27.25
N LEU A 10 -38.20 -35.88 -27.76
CA LEU A 10 -38.76 -34.59 -28.18
C LEU A 10 -39.60 -34.72 -29.46
N LEU A 11 -39.15 -35.50 -30.44
CA LEU A 11 -39.89 -35.73 -31.68
C LEU A 11 -41.21 -36.49 -31.47
N ASP A 12 -41.28 -37.39 -30.49
CA ASP A 12 -42.48 -38.17 -30.18
C ASP A 12 -43.58 -37.35 -29.51
N ARG A 13 -43.21 -36.26 -28.82
CA ARG A 13 -44.12 -35.37 -28.09
C ARG A 13 -44.40 -34.04 -28.79
N ALA A 14 -43.61 -33.71 -29.82
CA ALA A 14 -43.75 -32.48 -30.58
C ALA A 14 -44.94 -32.51 -31.55
N ASP A 15 -45.59 -31.35 -31.72
CA ASP A 15 -46.54 -31.14 -32.81
C ASP A 15 -45.86 -31.26 -34.19
N PRO A 16 -46.60 -31.61 -35.26
CA PRO A 16 -46.06 -31.82 -36.61
C PRO A 16 -45.09 -30.74 -37.13
N PRO A 17 -45.34 -29.42 -36.97
CA PRO A 17 -44.41 -28.39 -37.44
C PRO A 17 -43.08 -28.41 -36.68
N HIS A 18 -43.12 -28.51 -35.35
CA HIS A 18 -41.92 -28.53 -34.52
C HIS A 18 -41.10 -29.81 -34.72
N ARG A 19 -41.78 -30.94 -34.98
CA ARG A 19 -41.13 -32.21 -35.32
C ARG A 19 -40.33 -32.11 -36.63
N ALA A 20 -40.91 -31.48 -37.65
CA ALA A 20 -40.23 -31.27 -38.93
C ALA A 20 -38.99 -30.38 -38.77
N GLU A 21 -39.14 -29.27 -38.04
CA GLU A 21 -38.05 -28.31 -37.80
C GLU A 21 -36.88 -28.92 -37.00
N LEU A 22 -37.17 -29.62 -35.89
CA LEU A 22 -36.15 -30.30 -35.08
C LEU A 22 -35.41 -31.38 -35.90
N THR A 23 -36.12 -32.11 -36.75
CA THR A 23 -35.52 -33.11 -37.65
C THR A 23 -34.56 -32.46 -38.65
N VAL A 24 -34.94 -31.34 -39.26
CA VAL A 24 -34.08 -30.61 -40.20
C VAL A 24 -32.82 -30.10 -39.49
N LEU A 25 -32.96 -29.50 -38.31
CA LEU A 25 -31.83 -28.99 -37.55
C LEU A 25 -30.89 -30.12 -37.10
N TYR A 26 -31.42 -31.23 -36.62
CA TYR A 26 -30.62 -32.38 -36.22
C TYR A 26 -29.84 -32.99 -37.39
N ASN A 27 -30.50 -33.15 -38.55
CA ASN A 27 -29.83 -33.60 -39.77
C ASN A 27 -28.74 -32.63 -40.25
N SER A 28 -28.94 -31.32 -40.04
CA SER A 28 -27.92 -30.31 -40.36
C SER A 28 -26.68 -30.46 -39.47
N VAL A 29 -26.85 -30.78 -38.18
CA VAL A 29 -25.75 -31.08 -37.25
C VAL A 29 -24.96 -32.30 -37.72
N LEU A 30 -25.65 -33.40 -38.03
CA LEU A 30 -25.01 -34.63 -38.52
C LEU A 30 -24.23 -34.39 -39.82
N THR A 31 -24.81 -33.61 -40.74
CA THR A 31 -24.15 -33.26 -42.01
C THR A 31 -22.92 -32.39 -41.78
N ALA A 32 -23.01 -31.36 -40.94
CA ALA A 32 -21.90 -30.47 -40.64
C ALA A 32 -20.77 -31.21 -39.88
N MET A 33 -21.13 -32.08 -38.93
CA MET A 33 -20.21 -32.95 -38.20
C MET A 33 -19.46 -33.89 -39.15
N ASN A 34 -20.16 -34.56 -40.07
CA ASN A 34 -19.54 -35.44 -41.06
C ASN A 34 -18.58 -34.67 -41.99
N LYS A 35 -18.97 -33.47 -42.44
CA LYS A 35 -18.08 -32.61 -43.25
C LYS A 35 -16.84 -32.17 -42.48
N TYR A 36 -16.94 -31.86 -41.19
CA TYR A 36 -15.80 -31.53 -40.35
C TYR A 36 -14.89 -32.75 -40.13
N ARG A 37 -15.47 -33.94 -39.92
CA ARG A 37 -14.71 -35.20 -39.77
C ARG A 37 -13.92 -35.57 -41.02
N GLN A 38 -14.46 -35.32 -42.20
CA GLN A 38 -13.79 -35.62 -43.47
C GLN A 38 -12.64 -34.66 -43.77
N ASP A 39 -12.77 -33.38 -43.43
CA ASP A 39 -11.74 -32.37 -43.63
C ASP A 39 -11.85 -31.27 -42.54
N PRO A 40 -11.02 -31.35 -41.48
CA PRO A 40 -11.09 -30.45 -40.33
C PRO A 40 -10.56 -29.05 -40.62
N THR A 41 -11.45 -28.14 -41.05
CA THR A 41 -11.15 -26.71 -41.24
C THR A 41 -11.87 -25.82 -40.23
N GLU A 42 -11.33 -24.64 -39.95
CA GLU A 42 -11.95 -23.67 -39.01
C GLU A 42 -13.35 -23.24 -39.47
N GLN A 43 -13.55 -23.07 -40.78
CA GLN A 43 -14.85 -22.74 -41.36
C GLN A 43 -15.88 -23.84 -41.09
N ARG A 44 -15.50 -25.13 -41.23
CA ARG A 44 -16.38 -26.27 -40.98
C ARG A 44 -16.63 -26.49 -39.48
N LEU A 45 -15.64 -26.21 -38.63
CA LEU A 45 -15.83 -26.20 -37.18
C LEU A 45 -16.85 -25.13 -36.76
N ARG A 46 -16.75 -23.91 -37.32
CA ARG A 46 -17.73 -22.83 -37.09
C ARG A 46 -19.12 -23.23 -37.58
N ALA A 47 -19.23 -23.84 -38.76
CA ALA A 47 -20.50 -24.31 -39.30
C ALA A 47 -21.13 -25.43 -38.44
N TRP A 48 -20.33 -26.38 -37.96
CA TRP A 48 -20.80 -27.44 -37.05
C TRP A 48 -21.27 -26.89 -35.71
N ARG A 49 -20.50 -25.99 -35.08
CA ARG A 49 -20.90 -25.33 -33.82
C ARG A 49 -22.17 -24.48 -33.98
N ALA A 50 -22.32 -23.78 -35.10
CA ALA A 50 -23.52 -23.00 -35.38
C ALA A 50 -24.76 -23.88 -35.56
N ALA A 51 -24.62 -25.01 -36.26
CA ALA A 51 -25.70 -25.99 -36.40
C ALA A 51 -26.07 -26.64 -35.06
N GLU A 52 -25.07 -26.99 -34.23
CA GLU A 52 -25.28 -27.57 -32.90
C GLU A 52 -26.03 -26.59 -31.99
N ALA A 53 -25.59 -25.33 -31.94
CA ALA A 53 -26.24 -24.29 -31.14
C ALA A 53 -27.71 -24.07 -31.56
N ALA A 54 -27.99 -24.01 -32.86
CA ALA A 54 -29.36 -23.84 -33.37
C ALA A 54 -30.26 -25.04 -33.02
N CYS A 55 -29.73 -26.26 -33.10
CA CYS A 55 -30.45 -27.47 -32.73
C CYS A 55 -30.72 -27.54 -31.22
N GLU A 56 -29.73 -27.19 -30.39
CA GLU A 56 -29.89 -27.13 -28.92
C GLU A 56 -30.86 -26.05 -28.48
N ASP A 57 -30.87 -24.88 -29.12
CA ASP A 57 -31.83 -23.81 -28.83
C ASP A 57 -33.28 -24.23 -29.14
N MET A 58 -33.51 -24.88 -30.29
CA MET A 58 -34.83 -25.41 -30.64
C MET A 58 -35.27 -26.51 -29.68
N ALA A 59 -34.38 -27.46 -29.37
CA ALA A 59 -34.67 -28.54 -28.42
C ALA A 59 -34.99 -27.99 -27.02
N ARG A 60 -34.31 -26.93 -26.57
CA ARG A 60 -34.60 -26.25 -25.31
C ARG A 60 -35.97 -25.58 -25.29
N ARG A 61 -36.34 -24.87 -26.36
CA ARG A 61 -37.68 -24.24 -26.47
C ARG A 61 -38.78 -25.30 -26.43
N LEU A 62 -38.61 -26.37 -27.21
CA LEU A 62 -39.57 -27.45 -27.28
C LEU A 62 -39.68 -28.21 -25.94
N ALA A 63 -38.56 -28.46 -25.25
CA ALA A 63 -38.55 -29.07 -23.93
C ALA A 63 -39.30 -28.21 -22.89
N ALA A 64 -39.14 -26.88 -22.96
CA ALA A 64 -39.86 -25.94 -22.10
C ALA A 64 -41.36 -25.91 -22.39
N GLU A 65 -41.77 -25.93 -23.66
CA GLU A 65 -43.18 -26.00 -24.06
C GLU A 65 -43.85 -27.32 -23.63
N LEU A 66 -43.12 -28.43 -23.69
CA LEU A 66 -43.61 -29.76 -23.34
C LEU A 66 -43.46 -30.11 -21.84
N GLY A 67 -42.80 -29.25 -21.06
CA GLY A 67 -42.53 -29.48 -19.63
C GLY A 67 -41.64 -30.68 -19.34
N VAL A 68 -40.75 -31.04 -20.27
CA VAL A 68 -39.86 -32.22 -20.16
C VAL A 68 -38.45 -31.77 -19.78
N ASP A 69 -37.94 -32.26 -18.65
CA ASP A 69 -36.53 -32.09 -18.31
C ASP A 69 -35.68 -33.06 -19.16
N VAL A 70 -34.95 -32.51 -20.12
CA VAL A 70 -34.14 -33.25 -21.09
C VAL A 70 -32.66 -33.30 -20.71
N GLY A 71 -32.28 -32.87 -19.49
CA GLY A 71 -30.88 -32.91 -19.03
C GLY A 71 -29.90 -32.11 -19.89
N LEU A 72 -30.41 -31.32 -20.84
CA LEU A 72 -29.69 -30.24 -21.50
C LEU A 72 -29.52 -29.17 -20.43
N GLY A 73 -28.42 -29.27 -19.69
CA GLY A 73 -28.04 -28.33 -18.65
C GLY A 73 -28.48 -26.94 -19.07
N SER A 74 -29.31 -26.31 -18.23
CA SER A 74 -29.83 -24.97 -18.47
C SER A 74 -28.65 -24.13 -18.93
N ALA A 75 -28.70 -23.61 -20.17
CA ALA A 75 -27.76 -22.55 -20.51
C ALA A 75 -27.90 -21.53 -19.38
N PRO A 76 -26.80 -21.16 -18.69
CA PRO A 76 -26.90 -20.26 -17.57
C PRO A 76 -27.56 -19.00 -18.08
N VAL A 77 -28.74 -18.71 -17.52
CA VAL A 77 -29.56 -17.52 -17.80
C VAL A 77 -28.77 -16.23 -17.51
N GLU A 78 -27.57 -16.33 -16.93
CA GLU A 78 -26.63 -15.24 -16.72
C GLU A 78 -26.03 -14.65 -18.03
N GLU A 79 -25.80 -15.43 -19.09
CA GLU A 79 -25.13 -14.89 -20.29
C GLU A 79 -26.02 -13.97 -21.15
N ALA A 80 -27.35 -14.08 -21.01
CA ALA A 80 -28.29 -13.16 -21.64
C ALA A 80 -28.38 -11.80 -20.92
N MET A 81 -27.92 -11.71 -19.66
CA MET A 81 -27.94 -10.48 -18.85
C MET A 81 -26.67 -9.64 -18.97
N ASP A 82 -25.59 -10.17 -19.56
CA ASP A 82 -24.28 -9.53 -19.62
C ASP A 82 -23.94 -8.94 -21.00
N SER A 83 -24.92 -8.79 -21.89
CA SER A 83 -24.71 -8.14 -23.19
C SER A 83 -25.79 -7.14 -23.57
N PHE A 84 -25.37 -6.03 -24.19
CA PHE A 84 -26.25 -5.00 -24.71
C PHE A 84 -26.39 -5.14 -26.22
N SER A 85 -27.63 -5.14 -26.70
CA SER A 85 -27.96 -5.32 -28.12
C SER A 85 -27.53 -4.17 -29.00
N ASN A 86 -27.48 -2.94 -28.45
CA ASN A 86 -27.11 -1.74 -29.19
C ASN A 86 -26.61 -0.63 -28.26
N ILE A 87 -26.06 0.43 -28.85
CA ILE A 87 -25.51 1.57 -28.13
C ILE A 87 -26.56 2.37 -27.33
N ARG A 88 -27.86 2.28 -27.69
CA ARG A 88 -28.93 2.93 -26.91
C ARG A 88 -29.18 2.19 -25.61
N ALA A 89 -29.19 0.86 -25.65
CA ALA A 89 -29.29 0.02 -24.45
C ALA A 89 -28.11 0.26 -23.50
N VAL A 90 -26.90 0.38 -24.04
CA VAL A 90 -25.70 0.78 -23.28
C VAL A 90 -25.90 2.13 -22.59
N ARG A 91 -26.42 3.14 -23.30
CA ARG A 91 -26.66 4.47 -22.73
C ARG A 91 -27.67 4.43 -21.58
N ALA A 92 -28.79 3.74 -21.77
CA ALA A 92 -29.85 3.64 -20.76
C ALA A 92 -29.29 3.04 -19.47
N TRP A 93 -28.59 1.91 -19.60
CA TRP A 93 -27.93 1.26 -18.47
C TRP A 93 -26.89 2.16 -17.80
N LEU A 94 -26.05 2.87 -18.56
CA LEU A 94 -25.07 3.80 -17.98
C LEU A 94 -25.73 4.93 -17.17
N LEU A 95 -26.87 5.45 -17.62
CA LEU A 95 -27.62 6.47 -16.87
C LEU A 95 -28.24 5.90 -15.59
N GLU A 96 -28.82 4.70 -15.65
CA GLU A 96 -29.36 3.98 -14.48
C GLU A 96 -28.28 3.68 -13.44
N GLN A 97 -27.07 3.33 -13.88
CA GLN A 97 -25.91 3.11 -13.01
C GLN A 97 -25.26 4.41 -12.51
N GLY A 98 -25.86 5.58 -12.79
CA GLY A 98 -25.41 6.87 -12.28
C GLY A 98 -24.21 7.48 -13.03
N TRP A 99 -23.95 7.09 -14.27
CA TRP A 99 -22.92 7.71 -15.10
C TRP A 99 -23.45 8.92 -15.88
N ARG A 100 -22.64 9.97 -15.96
CA ARG A 100 -23.01 11.18 -16.70
C ARG A 100 -22.64 11.05 -18.18
N ILE A 101 -23.62 10.82 -19.04
CA ILE A 101 -23.43 10.74 -20.50
C ILE A 101 -24.63 11.26 -21.30
N SER A 102 -24.38 12.17 -22.26
CA SER A 102 -25.42 12.67 -23.17
C SER A 102 -25.60 11.77 -24.39
N GLN A 103 -26.72 11.90 -25.09
CA GLN A 103 -26.98 11.16 -26.33
C GLN A 103 -25.91 11.46 -27.40
N SER A 104 -25.63 12.73 -27.66
CA SER A 104 -24.56 13.12 -28.60
C SER A 104 -23.18 12.63 -28.14
N GLY A 105 -22.93 12.62 -26.82
CA GLY A 105 -21.68 12.16 -26.24
C GLY A 105 -21.38 10.67 -26.46
N ILE A 106 -22.37 9.79 -26.27
CA ILE A 106 -22.15 8.34 -26.48
C ILE A 106 -21.90 8.00 -27.94
N TYR A 107 -22.61 8.64 -28.88
CA TYR A 107 -22.39 8.45 -30.31
C TYR A 107 -21.05 9.02 -30.77
N LYS A 108 -20.62 10.17 -30.21
CA LYS A 108 -19.29 10.73 -30.44
C LYS A 108 -18.20 9.77 -29.93
N HIS A 109 -18.32 9.25 -28.71
CA HIS A 109 -17.37 8.27 -28.18
C HIS A 109 -17.32 6.97 -29.00
N ARG A 110 -18.45 6.56 -29.61
CA ARG A 110 -18.48 5.45 -30.56
C ARG A 110 -17.74 5.78 -31.86
N ALA A 111 -17.93 6.98 -32.41
CA ALA A 111 -17.21 7.44 -33.60
C ALA A 111 -15.70 7.56 -33.36
N GLU A 112 -15.31 7.97 -32.15
CA GLU A 112 -13.91 8.05 -31.70
C GLU A 112 -13.31 6.68 -31.30
N GLY A 113 -14.07 5.59 -31.38
CA GLY A 113 -13.60 4.24 -31.05
C GLY A 113 -13.42 3.94 -29.56
N LYS A 114 -13.84 4.84 -28.65
CA LYS A 114 -13.73 4.66 -27.19
C LYS A 114 -14.64 3.54 -26.66
N ILE A 115 -15.71 3.25 -27.39
CA ILE A 115 -16.61 2.12 -27.14
C ILE A 115 -16.93 1.45 -28.46
N ALA A 116 -16.62 0.17 -28.55
CA ALA A 116 -16.84 -0.66 -29.73
C ALA A 116 -17.54 -1.96 -29.32
N PRO A 117 -18.41 -2.51 -30.17
CA PRO A 117 -19.00 -3.82 -29.94
C PRO A 117 -17.91 -4.88 -29.98
N ASP A 118 -17.94 -5.78 -29.02
CA ASP A 118 -16.95 -6.86 -28.85
C ASP A 118 -17.56 -8.25 -29.00
N LEU A 119 -18.88 -8.32 -29.17
CA LEU A 119 -19.63 -9.54 -29.36
C LEU A 119 -20.22 -9.64 -30.78
N PRO A 120 -20.45 -10.86 -31.30
CA PRO A 120 -21.07 -11.07 -32.59
C PRO A 120 -22.43 -10.36 -32.72
N GLY A 121 -22.69 -9.82 -33.90
CA GLY A 121 -23.92 -9.07 -34.18
C GLY A 121 -23.91 -7.61 -33.71
N GLY A 122 -22.73 -7.04 -33.40
CA GLY A 122 -22.62 -5.64 -32.99
C GLY A 122 -23.08 -5.38 -31.55
N ARG A 123 -23.04 -6.42 -30.71
CA ARG A 123 -23.41 -6.37 -29.29
C ARG A 123 -22.23 -5.95 -28.41
N PHE A 124 -22.52 -5.48 -27.21
CA PHE A 124 -21.51 -5.01 -26.25
C PHE A 124 -21.56 -5.85 -24.99
N SER A 125 -20.44 -6.40 -24.54
CA SER A 125 -20.37 -7.05 -23.23
C SER A 125 -20.43 -6.03 -22.09
N ARG A 126 -21.06 -6.40 -20.98
CA ARG A 126 -21.14 -5.59 -19.77
C ARG A 126 -19.76 -5.20 -19.26
N ARG A 127 -18.85 -6.17 -19.20
CA ARG A 127 -17.45 -5.94 -18.80
C ARG A 127 -16.78 -4.82 -19.60
N ARG A 128 -17.01 -4.78 -20.92
CA ARG A 128 -16.42 -3.75 -21.79
C ARG A 128 -17.06 -2.39 -21.60
N VAL A 129 -18.37 -2.36 -21.38
CA VAL A 129 -19.11 -1.13 -21.06
C VAL A 129 -18.67 -0.55 -19.71
N GLU A 130 -18.49 -1.40 -18.70
CA GLU A 130 -17.99 -1.01 -17.38
C GLU A 130 -16.56 -0.44 -17.44
N ALA A 131 -15.66 -1.12 -18.17
CA ALA A 131 -14.31 -0.64 -18.40
C ALA A 131 -14.29 0.73 -19.10
N TYR A 132 -15.13 0.89 -20.13
CA TYR A 132 -15.32 2.17 -20.81
C TYR A 132 -15.82 3.27 -19.85
N ALA A 133 -16.82 2.95 -19.03
CA ALA A 133 -17.40 3.89 -18.09
C ALA A 133 -16.37 4.38 -17.07
N ALA A 134 -15.62 3.45 -16.47
CA ALA A 134 -14.56 3.74 -15.51
C ALA A 134 -13.44 4.62 -16.10
N ALA A 135 -13.05 4.38 -17.35
CA ALA A 135 -11.95 5.10 -18.00
C ALA A 135 -12.36 6.50 -18.52
N HIS A 136 -13.57 6.63 -19.08
CA HIS A 136 -13.94 7.79 -19.89
C HIS A 136 -15.06 8.64 -19.30
N LEU A 137 -15.90 8.08 -18.42
CA LEU A 137 -17.07 8.77 -17.87
C LEU A 137 -16.83 9.28 -16.45
N ARG A 138 -17.61 10.29 -16.09
CA ARG A 138 -17.69 10.83 -14.73
C ARG A 138 -18.95 10.27 -14.09
N ARG A 139 -18.90 9.98 -12.79
CA ARG A 139 -20.13 9.67 -12.05
C ARG A 139 -20.99 10.93 -11.89
N ALA A 140 -22.30 10.76 -11.88
CA ALA A 140 -23.28 11.85 -11.79
C ALA A 140 -23.28 12.52 -10.41
N ASP A 141 -22.98 11.76 -9.36
CA ASP A 141 -22.91 12.18 -7.95
C ASP A 141 -21.62 12.96 -7.61
N THR A 142 -20.45 12.40 -7.91
CA THR A 142 -19.14 12.98 -7.54
C THR A 142 -18.60 13.92 -8.62
N GLY A 143 -19.07 13.81 -9.87
CA GLY A 143 -18.54 14.55 -11.01
C GLY A 143 -17.09 14.23 -11.38
N LYS A 144 -16.45 13.30 -10.66
CA LYS A 144 -15.09 12.79 -10.89
C LYS A 144 -15.11 11.47 -11.65
N ARG A 145 -13.97 11.12 -12.26
CA ARG A 145 -13.77 9.79 -12.85
C ARG A 145 -13.27 8.85 -11.73
N PRO A 146 -13.85 7.65 -11.55
CA PRO A 146 -13.45 6.75 -10.47
C PRO A 146 -11.97 6.39 -10.47
N GLN A 147 -11.38 6.18 -11.66
CA GLN A 147 -9.95 5.89 -11.79
C GLN A 147 -9.08 7.01 -11.21
N ARG A 148 -9.40 8.28 -11.50
CA ARG A 148 -8.64 9.43 -10.98
C ARG A 148 -8.81 9.62 -9.47
N GLU A 149 -10.00 9.31 -8.94
CA GLU A 149 -10.26 9.39 -7.52
C GLU A 149 -9.51 8.32 -6.74
N LEU A 150 -9.48 7.08 -7.26
CA LEU A 150 -8.69 5.99 -6.69
C LEU A 150 -7.19 6.34 -6.71
N GLU A 151 -6.67 6.85 -7.81
CA GLU A 151 -5.28 7.31 -7.93
C GLU A 151 -4.97 8.46 -6.94
N GLU A 152 -5.88 9.43 -6.78
CA GLU A 152 -5.73 10.53 -5.83
C GLU A 152 -5.68 10.00 -4.38
N GLN A 153 -6.58 9.07 -4.03
CA GLN A 153 -6.60 8.44 -2.71
C GLN A 153 -5.35 7.60 -2.44
N GLN A 154 -4.91 6.79 -3.41
CA GLN A 154 -3.68 6.01 -3.30
C GLN A 154 -2.46 6.92 -3.10
N ARG A 155 -2.37 8.01 -3.87
CA ARG A 155 -1.29 8.99 -3.72
C ARG A 155 -1.29 9.65 -2.34
N ARG A 156 -2.48 10.00 -1.81
CA ARG A 156 -2.60 10.56 -0.45
C ARG A 156 -2.17 9.56 0.61
N LYS A 157 -2.55 8.28 0.48
CA LYS A 157 -2.12 7.21 1.39
C LYS A 157 -0.60 7.02 1.35
N ALA A 158 -0.03 6.89 0.15
CA ALA A 158 1.41 6.73 -0.03
C ALA A 158 2.19 7.90 0.60
N LEU A 159 1.76 9.15 0.37
CA LEU A 159 2.40 10.33 1.00
C LEU A 159 2.31 10.30 2.54
N ALA A 160 1.17 9.87 3.10
CA ALA A 160 1.00 9.76 4.54
C ALA A 160 1.86 8.64 5.14
N GLU A 161 1.99 7.52 4.44
CA GLU A 161 2.87 6.42 4.82
C GLU A 161 4.34 6.83 4.77
N THR A 162 4.78 7.51 3.70
CA THR A 162 6.14 8.06 3.60
C THR A 162 6.45 9.00 4.76
N ARG A 163 5.55 9.94 5.08
CA ARG A 163 5.75 10.86 6.22
C ARG A 163 5.85 10.14 7.56
N ARG A 164 5.07 9.08 7.78
CA ARG A 164 5.16 8.27 9.00
C ARG A 164 6.49 7.53 9.08
N ALA A 165 6.93 6.94 7.96
CA ALA A 165 8.20 6.25 7.88
C ALA A 165 9.39 7.19 8.14
N GLU A 166 9.37 8.41 7.56
CA GLU A 166 10.38 9.43 7.80
C GLU A 166 10.44 9.87 9.28
N ALA A 167 9.28 10.13 9.90
CA ALA A 167 9.23 10.50 11.31
C ALA A 167 9.74 9.37 12.22
N GLN A 168 9.44 8.12 11.89
CA GLN A 168 9.94 6.95 12.62
C GLN A 168 11.44 6.77 12.43
N ALA A 169 11.96 6.98 11.22
CA ALA A 169 13.39 6.93 10.94
C ALA A 169 14.15 7.99 11.75
N LEU A 170 13.68 9.23 11.75
CA LEU A 170 14.27 10.32 12.55
C LEU A 170 14.28 10.00 14.06
N LYS A 171 13.20 9.40 14.57
CA LYS A 171 13.13 8.98 15.98
C LYS A 171 14.17 7.89 16.29
N LEU A 172 14.27 6.86 15.43
CA LEU A 172 15.24 5.79 15.60
C LEU A 172 16.69 6.28 15.48
N GLU A 173 16.96 7.22 14.56
CA GLU A 173 18.26 7.86 14.45
C GLU A 173 18.63 8.64 15.72
N HIS A 174 17.68 9.38 16.29
CA HIS A 174 17.89 10.09 17.55
C HIS A 174 18.14 9.12 18.71
N GLU A 175 17.33 8.08 18.87
CA GLU A 175 17.49 7.05 19.89
C GLU A 175 18.84 6.33 19.77
N LEU A 176 19.23 5.96 18.56
CA LEU A 176 20.53 5.34 18.28
C LEU A 176 21.69 6.28 18.64
N ALA A 177 21.57 7.57 18.34
CA ALA A 177 22.60 8.53 18.69
C ALA A 177 22.68 8.79 20.20
N VAL A 178 21.56 8.73 20.92
CA VAL A 178 21.53 8.75 22.40
C VAL A 178 22.24 7.50 22.94
N LEU A 179 21.91 6.31 22.44
CA LEU A 179 22.55 5.04 22.83
C LEU A 179 24.05 5.00 22.53
N GLN A 180 24.48 5.66 21.46
CA GLN A 180 25.90 5.84 21.12
C GLN A 180 26.62 6.88 21.98
N GLY A 181 25.95 7.48 22.96
CA GLY A 181 26.54 8.47 23.87
C GLY A 181 26.86 9.81 23.20
N ARG A 182 26.20 10.13 22.07
CA ARG A 182 26.38 11.43 21.38
C ARG A 182 25.56 12.55 22.00
N TYR A 183 24.63 12.21 22.87
CA TYR A 183 23.75 13.15 23.58
C TYR A 183 23.88 12.96 25.09
N LEU A 184 23.82 14.07 25.82
CA LEU A 184 23.74 14.09 27.27
C LEU A 184 22.42 14.75 27.69
N PRO A 185 21.70 14.22 28.68
CA PRO A 185 20.55 14.89 29.26
C PRO A 185 20.91 16.30 29.71
N ARG A 186 19.96 17.23 29.56
CA ARG A 186 20.22 18.65 29.85
C ARG A 186 20.59 18.90 31.31
N GLU A 187 19.97 18.16 32.23
CA GLU A 187 20.26 18.25 33.67
C GLU A 187 21.68 17.78 33.98
N ASP A 188 22.08 16.64 33.43
CA ASP A 188 23.44 16.10 33.57
C ASP A 188 24.49 17.04 32.99
N PHE A 189 24.20 17.66 31.84
CA PHE A 189 25.07 18.68 31.24
C PHE A 189 25.28 19.88 32.18
N TYR A 190 24.21 20.39 32.79
CA TYR A 190 24.33 21.50 33.75
C TYR A 190 25.05 21.08 35.03
N ALA A 191 24.83 19.85 35.50
CA ALA A 191 25.54 19.31 36.65
C ALA A 191 27.04 19.19 36.38
N GLU A 192 27.44 18.71 35.19
CA GLU A 192 28.85 18.70 34.77
C GLU A 192 29.45 20.11 34.75
N LEU A 193 28.75 21.09 34.18
CA LEU A 193 29.21 22.48 34.16
C LEU A 193 29.37 23.05 35.58
N ALA A 194 28.42 22.78 36.48
CA ALA A 194 28.46 23.23 37.86
C ALA A 194 29.64 22.61 38.63
N ALA A 195 29.86 21.29 38.46
CA ALA A 195 30.99 20.60 39.10
C ALA A 195 32.34 21.13 38.59
N ARG A 196 32.45 21.41 37.29
CA ARG A 196 33.63 22.03 36.68
C ARG A 196 33.89 23.43 37.24
N ALA A 197 32.86 24.26 37.38
CA ALA A 197 32.97 25.57 38.00
C ALA A 197 33.43 25.48 39.48
N LEU A 198 32.91 24.51 40.23
CA LEU A 198 33.30 24.27 41.61
C LEU A 198 34.77 23.81 41.74
N ALA A 199 35.22 22.92 40.85
CA ALA A 199 36.61 22.48 40.82
C ALA A 199 37.56 23.64 40.54
N LEU A 200 37.23 24.51 39.58
CA LEU A 200 38.00 25.72 39.28
C LEU A 200 38.03 26.69 40.46
N GLU A 201 36.88 26.94 41.10
CA GLU A 201 36.77 27.83 42.26
C GLU A 201 37.59 27.32 43.45
N SER A 202 37.51 26.02 43.74
CA SER A 202 38.30 25.37 44.78
C SER A 202 39.80 25.43 44.49
N GLY A 203 40.20 25.17 43.23
CA GLY A 203 41.59 25.29 42.79
C GLY A 203 42.13 26.71 42.93
N PHE A 204 41.34 27.72 42.56
CA PHE A 204 41.71 29.12 42.74
C PHE A 204 41.92 29.48 44.22
N ARG A 205 41.01 29.07 45.11
CA ARG A 205 41.18 29.29 46.56
C ARG A 205 42.44 28.62 47.09
N ALA A 206 42.70 27.37 46.70
CA ALA A 206 43.88 26.64 47.12
C ALA A 206 45.18 27.32 46.63
N MET A 207 45.20 27.77 45.37
CA MET A 207 46.32 28.53 44.80
C MET A 207 46.59 29.80 45.62
N VAL A 208 45.56 30.61 45.90
CA VAL A 208 45.73 31.83 46.70
C VAL A 208 46.30 31.49 48.07
N GLN A 209 45.74 30.50 48.78
CA GLN A 209 46.23 30.12 50.11
C GLN A 209 47.69 29.64 50.09
N ALA A 210 48.08 28.90 49.06
CA ALA A 210 49.45 28.39 48.93
C ALA A 210 50.46 29.48 48.53
N ARG A 211 50.07 30.42 47.67
CA ARG A 211 50.98 31.39 47.03
C ARG A 211 51.00 32.76 47.71
N LEU A 212 50.04 33.05 48.59
CA LEU A 212 49.90 34.36 49.23
C LEU A 212 51.18 34.83 49.91
N GLY A 213 51.89 33.94 50.62
CA GLY A 213 53.16 34.30 51.27
C GLY A 213 54.23 34.74 50.28
N GLU A 214 54.43 33.97 49.20
CA GLU A 214 55.40 34.28 48.14
C GLU A 214 55.04 35.58 47.42
N TRP A 215 53.74 35.85 47.20
CA TRP A 215 53.29 37.10 46.61
C TRP A 215 53.57 38.31 47.50
N ILE A 216 53.36 38.18 48.82
CA ILE A 216 53.67 39.24 49.79
C ILE A 216 55.18 39.49 49.85
N GLU A 217 55.98 38.42 49.92
CA GLU A 217 57.44 38.51 49.94
C GLU A 217 57.98 39.13 48.64
N LEU A 218 57.38 38.77 47.50
CA LEU A 218 57.75 39.31 46.19
C LEU A 218 57.67 40.82 46.17
N VAL A 219 56.67 41.48 46.77
CA VAL A 219 56.55 42.95 46.72
C VAL A 219 57.03 43.66 47.98
N GLY A 220 57.09 42.99 49.13
CA GLY A 220 57.49 43.58 50.40
C GLY A 220 56.63 44.79 50.83
N GLY A 221 55.42 44.93 50.30
CA GLY A 221 54.54 46.09 50.51
C GLY A 221 54.86 47.32 49.63
N ASP A 222 55.79 47.20 48.68
CA ASP A 222 56.16 48.29 47.77
C ASP A 222 55.21 48.35 46.56
N ALA A 223 54.46 49.45 46.46
CA ALA A 223 53.52 49.69 45.38
C ALA A 223 54.18 49.82 44.00
N THR A 224 55.47 50.20 43.93
CA THR A 224 56.19 50.31 42.66
C THR A 224 56.41 48.93 41.99
N ARG A 225 56.30 47.85 42.78
CA ARG A 225 56.45 46.47 42.34
C ARG A 225 55.14 45.78 41.97
N ALA A 226 54.03 46.53 41.89
CA ALA A 226 52.75 46.00 41.42
C ALA A 226 52.82 45.28 40.05
N PRO A 227 53.65 45.70 39.07
CA PRO A 227 53.81 44.95 37.83
C PRO A 227 54.37 43.54 38.03
N ASP A 228 55.34 43.38 38.95
CA ASP A 228 55.96 42.08 39.26
C ASP A 228 54.92 41.13 39.88
N LEU A 229 54.12 41.64 40.82
CA LEU A 229 53.02 40.89 41.44
C LEU A 229 51.96 40.48 40.41
N SER A 230 51.56 41.42 39.54
CA SER A 230 50.59 41.13 38.49
C SER A 230 51.10 40.02 37.56
N ALA A 231 52.37 40.04 37.18
CA ALA A 231 52.96 39.00 36.35
C ALA A 231 53.01 37.64 37.06
N ALA A 232 53.36 37.62 38.35
CA ALA A 232 53.40 36.39 39.15
C ALA A 232 52.00 35.76 39.32
N VAL A 233 50.99 36.56 39.64
CA VAL A 233 49.60 36.10 39.78
C VAL A 233 49.05 35.59 38.45
N GLN A 234 49.32 36.27 37.35
CA GLN A 234 48.91 35.81 36.01
C GLN A 234 49.58 34.48 35.64
N ALA A 235 50.87 34.32 35.92
CA ALA A 235 51.57 33.06 35.66
C ALA A 235 51.01 31.89 36.50
N ASP A 236 50.64 32.14 37.76
CA ASP A 236 50.01 31.12 38.61
C ASP A 236 48.58 30.79 38.14
N LEU A 237 47.82 31.81 37.70
CA LEU A 237 46.50 31.62 37.10
C LEU A 237 46.55 30.83 35.79
N ASP A 238 47.50 31.13 34.91
CA ASP A 238 47.71 30.40 33.66
C ASP A 238 48.05 28.92 33.92
N ARG A 239 48.84 28.64 34.97
CA ARG A 239 49.12 27.27 35.40
C ARG A 239 47.84 26.55 35.85
N LEU A 240 47.03 27.18 36.71
CA LEU A 240 45.75 26.63 37.16
C LEU A 240 44.80 26.37 35.99
N LEU A 241 44.70 27.30 35.04
CA LEU A 241 43.84 27.15 33.86
C LEU A 241 44.36 26.05 32.91
N GLY A 242 45.67 25.89 32.80
CA GLY A 242 46.30 24.79 32.06
C GLY A 242 46.02 23.43 32.68
N GLU A 243 46.10 23.32 34.02
CA GLU A 243 45.69 22.12 34.76
C GLU A 243 44.20 21.84 34.55
N TYR A 244 43.34 22.86 34.67
CA TYR A 244 41.91 22.74 34.42
C TYR A 244 41.55 22.32 32.98
N ALA A 245 42.29 22.76 31.98
CA ALA A 245 42.07 22.38 30.59
C ALA A 245 42.54 20.95 30.27
N SER A 246 43.52 20.43 31.01
CA SER A 246 44.11 19.10 30.82
C SER A 246 43.44 18.02 31.68
N LEU A 247 42.73 18.43 32.72
CA LEU A 247 41.81 17.64 33.52
C LEU A 247 40.78 16.99 32.56
N GLY A 248 40.97 15.68 32.28
CA GLY A 248 40.23 14.89 31.29
C GLY A 248 38.74 14.69 31.61
N ARG A 249 38.08 13.70 30.98
CA ARG A 249 36.64 13.41 31.19
C ARG A 249 36.33 13.20 32.69
N PHE A 250 35.69 14.17 33.34
CA PHE A 250 35.06 13.98 34.65
C PHE A 250 33.68 13.40 34.45
N HIS A 251 33.40 12.27 35.10
CA HIS A 251 32.04 11.88 35.37
C HIS A 251 31.67 12.36 36.76
N VAL A 252 30.70 13.26 36.84
CA VAL A 252 30.07 13.60 38.10
C VAL A 252 29.16 12.43 38.45
N LEU A 253 29.60 11.59 39.39
CA LEU A 253 28.72 10.60 40.01
C LEU A 253 27.77 11.36 40.93
N LEU A 254 26.64 11.81 40.38
CA LEU A 254 25.54 12.29 41.20
C LEU A 254 24.99 11.07 41.95
N PRO A 255 24.83 11.12 43.28
CA PRO A 255 23.99 10.15 43.98
C PRO A 255 22.58 10.38 43.46
N ASN A 256 22.16 9.59 42.48
CA ASN A 256 20.82 9.66 41.92
C ASN A 256 19.82 9.58 43.06
N GLY A 257 18.93 10.56 43.12
CA GLY A 257 17.66 10.42 43.82
C GLY A 257 17.03 9.11 43.40
N GLN A 258 16.70 8.29 44.39
CA GLN A 258 16.09 6.99 44.23
C GLN A 258 14.85 7.06 43.32
N ALA A 259 14.91 6.44 42.15
CA ALA A 259 13.76 5.85 41.47
C ALA A 259 14.24 5.00 40.29
N GLY A 260 14.21 3.68 40.44
CA GLY A 260 14.55 2.71 39.40
C GLY A 260 15.20 1.48 40.00
N GLY A 261 14.42 0.70 40.76
CA GLY A 261 14.88 -0.60 41.21
C GLY A 261 15.03 -1.53 40.01
N GLU A 262 16.22 -2.10 39.85
CA GLU A 262 16.43 -3.30 39.06
C GLU A 262 17.52 -4.14 39.74
N ALA A 263 17.28 -5.44 39.74
CA ALA A 263 17.76 -6.41 40.71
C ALA A 263 19.28 -6.61 40.69
N ALA A 264 19.85 -6.82 41.88
CA ALA A 264 21.19 -7.37 42.03
C ALA A 264 21.26 -8.75 41.35
N PRO A 265 22.33 -9.07 40.60
CA PRO A 265 22.55 -10.42 40.13
C PRO A 265 22.82 -11.31 41.35
N SER A 266 21.99 -12.35 41.47
CA SER A 266 22.14 -13.48 42.38
C SER A 266 23.57 -14.02 42.37
N GLU A 267 24.31 -13.82 43.46
CA GLU A 267 25.50 -14.61 43.78
C GLU A 267 25.11 -16.09 43.84
N ALA A 268 25.66 -16.90 42.95
CA ALA A 268 25.63 -18.35 43.09
C ALA A 268 26.58 -18.74 44.24
N PRO A 269 26.20 -19.69 45.12
CA PRO A 269 27.08 -20.12 46.19
C PRO A 269 28.30 -20.85 45.63
N ASP A 270 29.48 -20.49 46.12
CA ASP A 270 30.72 -21.26 45.95
C ASP A 270 30.52 -22.70 46.43
N PRO A 271 30.98 -23.72 45.70
CA PRO A 271 31.07 -25.07 46.24
C PRO A 271 32.29 -25.16 47.16
N GLU A 272 32.02 -25.35 48.45
CA GLU A 272 33.03 -25.76 49.45
C GLU A 272 33.64 -27.12 49.09
N ASP A 273 34.96 -27.18 49.28
CA ASP A 273 35.83 -28.28 49.75
C ASP A 273 35.42 -29.74 49.51
N ASP A 274 36.30 -30.45 48.79
CA ASP A 274 36.73 -31.84 49.05
C ASP A 274 38.24 -31.98 48.77
#